data_AF-A0A085VAI6-F1
#
_entry.id   AF-A0A085VAI6-F1
#
_cell.length_a   1.000
_cell.length_b   1.000
_cell.length_c   1.000
_cell.angle_alpha   90.00
_cell.angle_beta   90.00
_cell.angle_gamma   90.00
#
_symmetry.space_group_name_H-M   'P 1'
#
loop_
_entity.id
_entity.type
_entity.pdbx_description
1 polymer ?
#
loop_
_entity_poly.entity_id
_entity_poly.type
_entity_poly.pdbx_seq_one_letter_code
_entity_poly.pdbx_strand_id
1 'polypeptide(L)'
;MIRELSDYPKTCFRAPVAEVLAAAKYLDAAVDAHLLGNADLAEHLIRAADMDEVREWTESLWGKGSPYVKPRIVPGAPPVLAKDKRIVERMPDSVALMKIHDRDGYHCRFCGVPVIRKEVRTLLSKCYPNALRWERTNLGQHAAFQAMWAQYDHVLAHARGGDNSIDNTILTCAPCNFGKMNYTLEELNLVDPRARPPVASSWDGLERLLKIRGGLSQLR
;
A
#
# COMPACT_ATOMS: atom_id res chain seq x y z
N MET A 1 13.21 23.03 21.21
CA MET A 1 13.76 23.24 19.86
C MET A 1 12.66 23.04 18.85
N ILE A 2 12.18 24.12 18.24
CA ILE A 2 11.23 24.07 17.13
C ILE A 2 12.04 23.52 15.95
N ARG A 3 11.83 22.26 15.55
CA ARG A 3 12.36 21.77 14.28
C ARG A 3 11.68 22.58 13.20
N GLU A 4 12.43 23.47 12.56
CA GLU A 4 12.02 24.09 11.30
C GLU A 4 11.52 22.98 10.38
N LEU A 5 10.28 23.12 9.90
CA LEU A 5 9.78 22.25 8.85
C LEU A 5 10.68 22.52 7.64
N SER A 6 11.43 21.51 7.20
CA SER A 6 12.20 21.60 5.96
C SER A 6 11.25 22.05 4.84
N ASP A 7 11.50 23.25 4.30
CA ASP A 7 10.72 23.79 3.16
C ASP A 7 10.93 22.96 1.88
N TYR A 8 11.95 22.12 1.83
CA TYR A 8 12.19 21.24 0.69
C TYR A 8 11.09 20.17 0.55
N PRO A 9 10.51 20.01 -0.65
CA PRO A 9 9.54 18.96 -0.93
C PRO A 9 10.11 17.57 -0.63
N LYS A 10 9.32 16.74 0.05
CA LYS A 10 9.69 15.36 0.39
C LYS A 10 9.10 14.37 -0.61
N THR A 11 9.78 13.25 -0.83
CA THR A 11 9.32 12.20 -1.77
C THR A 11 8.32 11.23 -1.13
N CYS A 12 8.33 11.12 0.20
CA CYS A 12 7.43 10.29 1.00
C CYS A 12 7.22 10.89 2.40
N PHE A 13 6.26 10.36 3.17
CA PHE A 13 6.00 10.79 4.54
C PHE A 13 7.11 10.41 5.52
N ARG A 14 7.55 9.16 5.45
CA ARG A 14 8.63 8.54 6.23
C ARG A 14 9.25 7.45 5.35
N ALA A 15 10.58 7.39 5.31
CA ALA A 15 11.27 6.28 4.65
C ALA A 15 10.88 4.94 5.32
N PRO A 16 10.76 3.84 4.56
CA PRO A 16 10.52 2.52 5.15
C PRO A 16 11.68 2.13 6.06
N VAL A 17 11.37 1.48 7.19
CA VAL A 17 12.39 0.83 8.03
C VAL A 17 12.88 -0.45 7.35
N ALA A 18 14.08 -0.92 7.71
CA ALA A 18 14.70 -2.08 7.06
C ALA A 18 13.85 -3.36 7.18
N GLU A 19 13.10 -3.46 8.28
CA GLU A 19 12.21 -4.57 8.62
C GLU A 19 11.05 -4.69 7.64
N VAL A 20 10.61 -3.61 6.99
CA VAL A 20 9.61 -3.69 5.92
C VAL A 20 10.17 -4.47 4.72
N LEU A 21 11.44 -4.25 4.37
CA LEU A 21 12.11 -4.97 3.28
C LEU A 21 12.44 -6.40 3.70
N ALA A 22 12.81 -6.64 4.96
CA ALA A 22 13.02 -7.98 5.49
C ALA A 22 11.71 -8.79 5.48
N ALA A 23 10.60 -8.20 5.94
CA ALA A 23 9.28 -8.80 5.89
C ALA A 23 8.86 -9.14 4.46
N ALA A 24 9.11 -8.26 3.48
CA ALA A 24 8.86 -8.58 2.07
C ALA A 24 9.62 -9.83 1.61
N LYS A 25 10.91 -9.96 1.96
CA LYS A 25 11.72 -11.15 1.64
C LYS A 25 11.19 -12.41 2.31
N TYR A 26 10.77 -12.34 3.58
CA TYR A 26 10.15 -13.47 4.26
C TYR A 26 8.85 -13.89 3.58
N LEU A 27 7.99 -12.95 3.21
CA LEU A 27 6.74 -13.25 2.52
C LEU A 27 6.95 -13.81 1.11
N ASP A 28 7.98 -13.35 0.40
CA ASP A 28 8.36 -13.93 -0.89
C ASP A 28 8.77 -15.40 -0.75
N ALA A 29 9.70 -15.67 0.18
CA ALA A 29 10.14 -17.02 0.48
C ALA A 29 8.99 -17.90 1.02
N ALA A 30 8.04 -17.33 1.77
CA ALA A 30 6.87 -18.04 2.26
C ALA A 30 5.96 -18.51 1.13
N VAL A 31 5.76 -17.66 0.12
CA VAL A 31 4.96 -18.04 -1.06
C VAL A 31 5.67 -19.13 -1.86
N ASP A 32 6.99 -19.05 -2.03
CA ASP A 32 7.73 -20.12 -2.69
C ASP A 32 7.64 -21.45 -1.92
N ALA A 33 7.81 -21.42 -0.60
CA ALA A 33 7.63 -22.59 0.26
C ALA A 33 6.22 -23.18 0.14
N HIS A 34 5.18 -22.35 0.13
CA HIS A 34 3.80 -22.78 -0.07
C HIS A 34 3.61 -23.48 -1.43
N LEU A 35 4.13 -22.89 -2.50
CA LEU A 35 4.02 -23.43 -3.85
C LEU A 35 4.78 -24.75 -4.03
N LEU A 36 5.87 -24.94 -3.28
CA LEU A 36 6.62 -26.19 -3.23
C LEU A 36 6.00 -27.24 -2.28
N GLY A 37 4.86 -26.94 -1.66
CA GLY A 37 4.18 -27.85 -0.73
C GLY A 37 4.78 -27.89 0.68
N ASN A 38 5.75 -27.02 0.99
CA ASN A 38 6.35 -26.91 2.31
C ASN A 38 5.53 -25.95 3.20
N ALA A 39 4.42 -26.44 3.71
CA ALA A 39 3.48 -25.65 4.50
C ALA A 39 4.09 -25.13 5.81
N ASP A 40 4.88 -25.94 6.51
CA ASP A 40 5.48 -25.57 7.80
C ASP A 40 6.47 -24.41 7.64
N LEU A 41 7.32 -24.45 6.62
CA LEU A 41 8.25 -23.35 6.31
C LEU A 41 7.51 -22.09 5.91
N ALA A 42 6.46 -22.21 5.08
CA ALA A 42 5.63 -21.07 4.71
C ALA A 42 4.98 -20.41 5.93
N GLU A 43 4.42 -21.23 6.85
CA GLU A 43 3.82 -20.71 8.08
C GLU A 43 4.87 -20.00 8.97
N HIS A 44 6.04 -20.61 9.14
CA HIS A 44 7.15 -20.02 9.89
C HIS A 44 7.59 -18.66 9.32
N LEU A 45 7.77 -18.58 8.00
CA LEU A 45 8.19 -17.35 7.32
C LEU A 45 7.12 -16.25 7.36
N ILE A 46 5.84 -16.61 7.26
CA ILE A 46 4.75 -15.64 7.47
C ILE A 46 4.84 -15.07 8.89
N ARG A 47 4.99 -15.91 9.93
CA ARG A 47 5.15 -15.42 11.30
C ARG A 47 6.37 -14.51 11.45
N ALA A 48 7.49 -14.86 10.83
CA ALA A 48 8.72 -14.07 10.88
C ALA A 48 8.56 -12.67 10.23
N ALA A 49 7.64 -12.52 9.28
CA ALA A 49 7.33 -11.23 8.67
C ALA A 49 6.45 -10.32 9.56
N ASP A 50 5.87 -10.83 10.64
CA ASP A 50 5.01 -10.08 11.55
C ASP A 50 5.82 -9.34 12.63
N MET A 51 6.51 -8.29 12.21
CA MET A 51 7.49 -7.57 13.04
C MET A 51 6.90 -6.32 13.69
N ASP A 52 7.26 -6.04 14.95
CA ASP A 52 6.78 -4.88 15.70
C ASP A 52 7.31 -3.56 15.11
N GLU A 53 8.53 -3.54 14.59
CA GLU A 53 9.11 -2.36 13.93
C GLU A 53 8.31 -1.95 12.70
N VAL A 54 7.76 -2.94 11.97
CA VAL A 54 6.85 -2.71 10.83
C VAL A 54 5.53 -2.12 11.31
N ARG A 55 5.01 -2.59 12.45
CA ARG A 55 3.82 -2.02 13.10
C ARG A 55 4.04 -0.57 13.47
N GLU A 56 5.11 -0.29 14.22
CA GLU A 56 5.44 1.06 14.69
C GLU A 56 5.64 2.02 13.53
N TRP A 57 6.29 1.56 12.45
CA TRP A 57 6.41 2.32 11.23
C TRP A 57 5.05 2.66 10.62
N THR A 58 4.18 1.67 10.47
CA THR A 58 2.82 1.80 9.92
C THR A 58 1.97 2.77 10.73
N GLU A 59 1.88 2.55 12.05
CA GLU A 59 1.07 3.35 12.96
C GLU A 59 1.58 4.80 13.08
N SER A 60 2.87 5.04 12.86
CA SER A 60 3.41 6.40 12.85
C SER A 60 2.92 7.26 11.67
N LEU A 61 2.42 6.65 10.60
CA LEU A 61 2.13 7.32 9.33
C LEU A 61 0.66 7.68 9.14
N TRP A 62 -0.26 7.08 9.89
CA TRP A 62 -1.69 7.32 9.75
C TRP A 62 -2.35 7.75 11.05
N GLY A 63 -3.59 8.24 10.96
CA GLY A 63 -4.33 8.76 12.11
C GLY A 63 -3.98 10.20 12.47
N LYS A 64 -4.80 10.79 13.35
CA LYS A 64 -4.75 12.24 13.67
C LYS A 64 -3.47 12.70 14.37
N GLY A 65 -2.72 11.78 14.97
CA GLY A 65 -1.51 12.07 15.76
C GLY A 65 -0.19 11.82 15.03
N SER A 66 -0.21 11.55 13.72
CA SER A 66 1.01 11.21 12.99
C SER A 66 2.03 12.37 13.05
N PRO A 67 3.28 12.13 13.51
CA PRO A 67 4.32 13.16 13.48
C PRO A 67 4.86 13.44 12.07
N TYR A 68 4.47 12.64 11.07
CA TYR A 68 4.96 12.71 9.69
C TYR A 68 3.93 13.31 8.71
N VAL A 69 2.64 13.26 9.05
CA VAL A 69 1.54 13.86 8.29
C VAL A 69 1.20 15.21 8.90
N LYS A 70 1.82 16.26 8.38
CA LYS A 70 1.65 17.65 8.83
C LYS A 70 1.16 18.50 7.66
N PRO A 71 -0.16 18.53 7.40
CA PRO A 71 -0.71 19.35 6.33
C PRO A 71 -0.51 20.84 6.65
N ARG A 72 -0.14 21.61 5.64
CA ARG A 72 -0.09 23.08 5.68
C ARG A 72 -1.27 23.69 4.94
N ILE A 73 -1.60 24.94 5.27
CA ILE A 73 -2.60 25.71 4.53
C ILE A 73 -1.97 26.14 3.21
N VAL A 74 -2.65 25.82 2.10
CA VAL A 74 -2.26 26.24 0.75
C VAL A 74 -3.37 27.12 0.19
N PRO A 75 -3.14 28.43 0.00
CA PRO A 75 -4.12 29.31 -0.63
C PRO A 75 -4.51 28.81 -2.02
N GLY A 76 -5.81 28.74 -2.29
CA GLY A 76 -6.32 28.28 -3.60
C GLY A 76 -6.24 26.77 -3.83
N ALA A 77 -5.92 25.97 -2.80
CA ALA A 77 -6.02 24.51 -2.91
C ALA A 77 -7.43 24.07 -3.36
N PRO A 78 -7.55 23.07 -4.25
CA PRO A 78 -8.84 22.54 -4.69
C PRO A 78 -9.78 22.27 -3.51
N PRO A 79 -11.02 22.77 -3.53
CA PRO A 79 -11.94 22.64 -2.41
C PRO A 79 -12.46 21.21 -2.29
N VAL A 80 -12.99 20.86 -1.12
CA VAL A 80 -13.78 19.64 -0.96
C VAL A 80 -15.15 19.86 -1.61
N LEU A 81 -15.48 19.05 -2.60
CA LEU A 81 -16.73 19.12 -3.34
C LEU A 81 -17.86 18.40 -2.60
N ALA A 82 -19.11 18.84 -2.79
CA ALA A 82 -20.29 18.09 -2.37
C ALA A 82 -20.39 16.75 -3.13
N LYS A 83 -21.05 15.73 -2.56
CA LYS A 83 -21.03 14.35 -3.12
C LYS A 83 -21.62 14.27 -4.53
N ASP A 84 -22.65 15.04 -4.80
CA ASP A 84 -23.36 15.17 -6.09
C ASP A 84 -22.50 15.84 -7.19
N LYS A 85 -21.43 16.54 -6.80
CA LYS A 85 -20.48 17.19 -7.71
C LYS A 85 -19.23 16.35 -8.01
N ARG A 86 -19.17 15.13 -7.50
CA ARG A 86 -18.05 14.19 -7.72
C ARG A 86 -18.49 13.15 -8.74
N ILE A 87 -17.53 12.54 -9.43
CA ILE A 87 -17.83 11.35 -10.24
C ILE A 87 -18.43 10.26 -9.33
N VAL A 88 -19.42 9.52 -9.86
CA VAL A 88 -20.19 8.53 -9.09
C VAL A 88 -19.28 7.37 -8.66
N GLU A 89 -18.51 6.85 -9.62
CA GLU A 89 -17.58 5.76 -9.41
C GLU A 89 -16.41 6.25 -8.57
N ARG A 90 -16.26 5.71 -7.37
CA ARG A 90 -15.18 6.12 -6.46
C ARG A 90 -13.82 5.52 -6.82
N MET A 91 -13.79 4.35 -7.45
CA MET A 91 -12.55 3.60 -7.70
C MET A 91 -12.47 3.18 -9.18
N PRO A 92 -11.26 3.04 -9.74
CA PRO A 92 -11.07 2.47 -11.07
C PRO A 92 -11.59 1.03 -11.15
N ASP A 93 -11.96 0.61 -12.35
CA ASP A 93 -12.34 -0.78 -12.64
C ASP A 93 -11.13 -1.73 -12.63
N SER A 94 -11.38 -3.03 -12.74
CA SER A 94 -10.32 -4.05 -12.70
C SER A 94 -9.29 -3.94 -13.84
N VAL A 95 -9.69 -3.45 -15.01
CA VAL A 95 -8.79 -3.27 -16.17
C VAL A 95 -7.83 -2.10 -15.90
N ALA A 96 -8.35 -0.99 -15.38
CA ALA A 96 -7.53 0.14 -14.96
C ALA A 96 -6.59 -0.24 -13.81
N LEU A 97 -7.08 -0.99 -12.82
CA LEU A 97 -6.23 -1.48 -11.73
C LEU A 97 -5.09 -2.37 -12.24
N MET A 98 -5.33 -3.25 -13.21
CA MET A 98 -4.27 -4.07 -13.83
C MET A 98 -3.19 -3.18 -14.47
N LYS A 99 -3.59 -2.20 -15.27
CA LYS A 99 -2.66 -1.23 -15.88
C LYS A 99 -1.87 -0.44 -14.84
N ILE A 100 -2.48 -0.11 -13.70
CA ILE A 100 -1.80 0.57 -12.58
C ILE A 100 -0.75 -0.35 -11.97
N HIS A 101 -1.04 -1.64 -11.76
CA HIS A 101 -0.03 -2.59 -11.26
C HIS A 101 1.14 -2.75 -12.22
N ASP A 102 0.85 -2.91 -13.52
CA ASP A 102 1.89 -3.04 -14.56
C ASP A 102 2.77 -1.79 -14.61
N ARG A 103 2.16 -0.61 -14.53
CA ARG A 103 2.89 0.66 -14.50
C ARG A 103 3.73 0.80 -13.23
N ASP A 104 3.17 0.54 -12.06
CA ASP A 104 3.77 0.88 -10.77
C ASP A 104 4.65 -0.26 -10.19
N GLY A 105 4.68 -1.42 -10.85
CA GLY A 105 5.56 -2.55 -10.52
C GLY A 105 5.31 -3.14 -9.14
N TYR A 106 4.08 -3.10 -8.63
CA TYR A 106 3.75 -3.55 -7.26
C TYR A 106 4.52 -2.84 -6.14
N HIS A 107 4.90 -1.57 -6.32
CA HIS A 107 5.47 -0.74 -5.26
C HIS A 107 4.64 0.51 -5.01
N CYS A 108 4.65 0.96 -3.74
CA CYS A 108 4.08 2.24 -3.36
C CYS A 108 4.81 3.37 -4.10
N ARG A 109 4.08 4.20 -4.84
CA ARG A 109 4.66 5.31 -5.60
C ARG A 109 5.22 6.43 -4.72
N PHE A 110 4.80 6.52 -3.45
CA PHE A 110 5.40 7.42 -2.48
C PHE A 110 6.70 6.89 -1.88
N CYS A 111 6.65 5.81 -1.09
CA CYS A 111 7.77 5.36 -0.27
C CYS A 111 8.55 4.16 -0.83
N GLY A 112 8.10 3.56 -1.93
CA GLY A 112 8.78 2.41 -2.55
C GLY A 112 8.57 1.08 -1.83
N VAL A 113 7.72 1.00 -0.80
CA VAL A 113 7.37 -0.28 -0.15
C VAL A 113 6.74 -1.24 -1.16
N PRO A 114 7.19 -2.51 -1.24
CA PRO A 114 6.50 -3.53 -2.03
C PRO A 114 5.09 -3.75 -1.48
N VAL A 115 4.08 -3.82 -2.34
CA VAL A 115 2.68 -3.98 -1.93
C VAL A 115 2.09 -5.32 -2.35
N ILE A 116 1.08 -5.75 -1.59
CA ILE A 116 0.37 -7.01 -1.72
C ILE A 116 -1.13 -6.71 -1.81
N ARG A 117 -1.79 -7.27 -2.82
CA ARG A 117 -3.23 -7.10 -2.99
C ARG A 117 -4.04 -7.87 -1.95
N LYS A 118 -5.27 -7.40 -1.70
CA LYS A 118 -6.18 -8.05 -0.76
C LYS A 118 -6.47 -9.51 -1.14
N GLU A 119 -6.50 -9.83 -2.42
CA GLU A 119 -6.79 -11.17 -2.94
C GLU A 119 -5.72 -12.17 -2.50
N VAL A 120 -4.44 -11.80 -2.62
CA VAL A 120 -3.31 -12.61 -2.15
C VAL A 120 -3.39 -12.80 -0.64
N ARG A 121 -3.55 -11.71 0.13
CA ARG A 121 -3.68 -11.77 1.60
C ARG A 121 -4.84 -12.67 2.02
N THR A 122 -6.01 -12.54 1.39
CA THR A 122 -7.19 -13.35 1.71
C THR A 122 -6.95 -14.83 1.41
N LEU A 123 -6.19 -15.17 0.36
CA LEU A 123 -5.82 -16.55 0.07
C LEU A 123 -4.86 -17.07 1.15
N LEU A 124 -3.77 -16.36 1.44
CA LEU A 124 -2.79 -16.78 2.44
C LEU A 124 -3.40 -16.89 3.84
N SER A 125 -4.29 -15.98 4.22
CA SER A 125 -4.98 -16.02 5.52
C SER A 125 -5.89 -17.24 5.66
N LYS A 126 -6.49 -17.72 4.57
CA LYS A 126 -7.24 -18.98 4.57
C LYS A 126 -6.34 -20.20 4.72
N CYS A 127 -5.16 -20.18 4.11
CA CYS A 127 -4.20 -21.28 4.18
C CYS A 127 -3.45 -21.32 5.53
N TYR A 128 -3.18 -20.15 6.11
CA TYR A 128 -2.34 -19.98 7.30
C TYR A 128 -3.03 -19.07 8.34
N PRO A 129 -4.22 -19.42 8.84
CA PRO A 129 -5.00 -18.54 9.72
C PRO A 129 -4.30 -18.20 11.03
N ASN A 130 -3.42 -19.09 11.52
CA ASN A 130 -2.69 -18.90 12.77
C ASN A 130 -1.44 -18.02 12.62
N ALA A 131 -0.87 -17.92 11.41
CA ALA A 131 0.28 -17.08 11.11
C ALA A 131 -0.14 -15.73 10.55
N LEU A 132 -1.14 -15.71 9.66
CA LEU A 132 -1.70 -14.51 9.05
C LEU A 132 -3.05 -14.16 9.66
N ARG A 133 -3.00 -13.51 10.83
CA ARG A 133 -4.18 -12.92 11.47
C ARG A 133 -4.66 -11.67 10.73
N TRP A 134 -5.98 -11.54 10.59
CA TRP A 134 -6.61 -10.38 9.97
C TRP A 134 -7.94 -10.01 10.63
N GLU A 135 -7.85 -9.52 11.87
CA GLU A 135 -9.02 -9.15 12.67
C GLU A 135 -9.57 -7.75 12.36
N ARG A 136 -10.59 -7.34 13.11
CA ARG A 136 -11.25 -6.03 12.96
C ARG A 136 -10.40 -4.86 13.45
N THR A 137 -9.53 -5.07 14.43
CA THR A 137 -8.67 -4.01 14.98
C THR A 137 -7.32 -4.00 14.28
N ASN A 138 -6.65 -2.85 14.25
CA ASN A 138 -5.31 -2.75 13.64
C ASN A 138 -4.31 -3.69 14.30
N LEU A 139 -4.36 -3.81 15.64
CA LEU A 139 -3.44 -4.65 16.41
C LEU A 139 -3.65 -6.16 16.15
N GLY A 140 -4.90 -6.56 15.89
CA GLY A 140 -5.25 -7.93 15.51
C GLY A 140 -4.96 -8.29 14.05
N GLN A 141 -4.34 -7.39 13.28
CA GLN A 141 -3.90 -7.67 11.89
C GLN A 141 -2.41 -7.91 11.83
N HIS A 142 -1.95 -8.75 10.93
CA HIS A 142 -0.53 -8.97 10.66
C HIS A 142 0.18 -7.70 10.14
N ALA A 143 1.34 -7.35 10.71
CA ALA A 143 2.08 -6.09 10.51
C ALA A 143 2.48 -5.88 9.06
N ALA A 144 3.22 -6.84 8.49
CA ALA A 144 3.63 -6.74 7.08
C ALA A 144 2.45 -6.64 6.12
N PHE A 145 1.43 -7.50 6.26
CA PHE A 145 0.25 -7.42 5.39
C PHE A 145 -0.54 -6.13 5.55
N GLN A 146 -0.45 -5.46 6.71
CA GLN A 146 -1.04 -4.15 6.92
C GLN A 146 -0.18 -3.04 6.29
N ALA A 147 1.12 -3.04 6.55
CA ALA A 147 2.08 -2.09 5.99
C ALA A 147 2.13 -2.15 4.46
N MET A 148 2.10 -3.35 3.90
CA MET A 148 2.23 -3.64 2.47
C MET A 148 0.88 -3.75 1.78
N TRP A 149 -0.25 -3.46 2.45
CA TRP A 149 -1.55 -3.58 1.80
C TRP A 149 -1.67 -2.58 0.63
N ALA A 150 -1.81 -3.11 -0.57
CA ALA A 150 -2.04 -2.31 -1.78
C ALA A 150 -3.31 -1.48 -1.64
N GLN A 151 -3.15 -0.17 -1.81
CA GLN A 151 -4.21 0.82 -1.93
C GLN A 151 -4.06 1.55 -3.28
N TYR A 152 -5.15 2.14 -3.74
CA TYR A 152 -5.15 2.94 -4.96
C TYR A 152 -5.58 4.34 -4.58
N ASP A 153 -4.63 5.25 -4.62
CA ASP A 153 -4.83 6.62 -4.17
C ASP A 153 -4.95 7.54 -5.37
N HIS A 154 -5.80 8.56 -5.26
CA HIS A 154 -5.93 9.58 -6.29
C HIS A 154 -4.96 10.72 -6.02
N VAL A 155 -4.13 11.11 -7.00
CA VAL A 155 -3.19 12.22 -6.88
C VAL A 155 -3.93 13.51 -6.50
N LEU A 156 -4.97 13.86 -7.25
CA LEU A 156 -6.03 14.73 -6.77
C LEU A 156 -7.11 13.87 -6.12
N ALA A 157 -7.36 14.05 -4.82
CA ALA A 157 -8.35 13.24 -4.10
C ALA A 157 -9.74 13.30 -4.76
N HIS A 158 -10.46 12.17 -4.81
CA HIS A 158 -11.86 12.12 -5.28
C HIS A 158 -12.76 13.17 -4.62
N ALA A 159 -12.56 13.39 -3.32
CA ALA A 159 -13.30 14.40 -2.55
C ALA A 159 -13.09 15.84 -3.05
N ARG A 160 -12.03 16.08 -3.84
CA ARG A 160 -11.65 17.37 -4.43
C ARG A 160 -11.77 17.37 -5.96
N GLY A 161 -12.52 16.41 -6.53
CA GLY A 161 -12.81 16.36 -7.97
C GLY A 161 -11.85 15.50 -8.79
N GLY A 162 -10.96 14.74 -8.17
CA GLY A 162 -10.15 13.76 -8.89
C GLY A 162 -10.97 12.62 -9.47
N ASP A 163 -10.61 12.20 -10.69
CA ASP A 163 -11.23 11.09 -11.40
C ASP A 163 -10.48 9.76 -11.21
N ASN A 164 -10.99 8.69 -11.82
CA ASN A 164 -10.37 7.35 -11.79
C ASN A 164 -9.45 7.11 -12.98
N SER A 165 -8.98 8.16 -13.67
CA SER A 165 -8.05 7.99 -14.78
C SER A 165 -6.74 7.37 -14.29
N ILE A 166 -6.06 6.65 -15.19
CA ILE A 166 -4.74 6.08 -14.89
C ILE A 166 -3.79 7.19 -14.45
N ASP A 167 -3.87 8.37 -15.05
CA ASP A 167 -3.01 9.49 -14.70
C ASP A 167 -3.29 10.01 -13.29
N ASN A 168 -4.54 9.99 -12.83
CA ASN A 168 -4.89 10.45 -11.49
C ASN A 168 -4.80 9.36 -10.42
N THR A 169 -4.71 8.07 -10.75
CA THR A 169 -4.62 6.99 -9.73
C THR A 169 -3.24 6.34 -9.69
N ILE A 170 -2.69 6.19 -8.48
CA ILE A 170 -1.39 5.58 -8.21
C ILE A 170 -1.50 4.42 -7.21
N LEU A 171 -0.61 3.45 -7.34
CA LEU A 171 -0.46 2.38 -6.38
C LEU A 171 0.27 2.88 -5.12
N THR A 172 -0.28 2.59 -3.95
CA THR A 172 0.26 3.02 -2.67
C THR A 172 0.21 1.90 -1.64
N CYS A 173 1.07 1.97 -0.64
CA CYS A 173 0.91 1.17 0.57
C CYS A 173 -0.14 1.82 1.48
N ALA A 174 -0.81 1.03 2.31
CA ALA A 174 -1.85 1.55 3.19
C ALA A 174 -1.39 2.71 4.10
N PRO A 175 -0.20 2.67 4.73
CA PRO A 175 0.32 3.80 5.52
C PRO A 175 0.38 5.12 4.74
N CYS A 176 0.83 5.10 3.48
CA CYS A 176 0.89 6.32 2.67
C CYS A 176 -0.50 6.79 2.21
N ASN A 177 -1.38 5.86 1.81
CA ASN A 177 -2.75 6.20 1.40
C ASN A 177 -3.54 6.86 2.54
N PHE A 178 -3.54 6.22 3.71
CA PHE A 178 -4.24 6.75 4.89
C PHE A 178 -3.49 7.91 5.56
N GLY A 179 -2.21 8.10 5.26
CA GLY A 179 -1.50 9.33 5.60
C GLY A 179 -1.90 10.50 4.70
N LYS A 180 -2.06 10.26 3.39
CA LYS A 180 -2.44 11.31 2.44
C LYS A 180 -3.90 11.74 2.58
N MET A 181 -4.82 10.80 2.78
CA MET A 181 -6.25 11.08 2.90
C MET A 181 -6.75 11.96 1.74
N ASN A 182 -7.46 13.04 2.05
CA ASN A 182 -7.99 14.00 1.08
C ASN A 182 -7.08 15.23 0.93
N TYR A 183 -5.84 15.20 1.44
CA TYR A 183 -4.93 16.32 1.26
C TYR A 183 -4.35 16.34 -0.16
N THR A 184 -4.05 17.53 -0.65
CA THR A 184 -3.25 17.67 -1.87
C THR A 184 -1.79 17.34 -1.59
N LEU A 185 -1.03 17.04 -2.65
CA LEU A 185 0.41 16.85 -2.52
C LEU A 185 1.09 18.11 -1.95
N GLU A 186 0.67 19.29 -2.40
CA GLU A 186 1.23 20.57 -1.96
C GLU A 186 0.94 20.86 -0.48
N GLU A 187 -0.27 20.55 0.00
CA GLU A 187 -0.62 20.64 1.43
C GLU A 187 0.27 19.73 2.28
N LEU A 188 0.75 18.62 1.74
CA LEU A 188 1.63 17.69 2.44
C LEU A 188 3.13 17.91 2.16
N ASN A 189 3.45 18.95 1.37
CA ASN A 189 4.79 19.21 0.84
C ASN A 189 5.42 17.98 0.16
N LEU A 190 4.60 17.20 -0.56
CA LEU A 190 5.01 16.00 -1.29
C LEU A 190 5.30 16.35 -2.76
N VAL A 191 6.41 15.82 -3.27
CA VAL A 191 6.67 15.78 -4.72
C VAL A 191 5.67 14.83 -5.37
N ASP A 192 5.16 15.21 -6.54
CA ASP A 192 4.35 14.31 -7.36
C ASP A 192 5.10 12.99 -7.63
N PRO A 193 4.60 11.85 -7.13
CA PRO A 193 5.31 10.60 -7.27
C PRO A 193 5.39 10.13 -8.74
N ARG A 194 4.57 10.70 -9.64
CA ARG A 194 4.61 10.44 -11.08
C ARG A 194 5.80 11.13 -11.78
N ALA A 195 6.42 12.13 -11.15
CA ALA A 195 7.58 12.85 -11.69
C ALA A 195 8.89 12.03 -11.66
N ARG A 196 8.86 10.81 -11.10
CA ARG A 196 9.98 9.88 -11.05
C ARG A 196 9.55 8.52 -11.60
N PRO A 197 10.47 7.70 -12.15
CA PRO A 197 10.10 6.38 -12.63
C PRO A 197 9.52 5.48 -11.51
N PRO A 198 8.67 4.51 -11.86
CA PRO A 198 8.33 3.36 -11.01
C PRO A 198 9.56 2.62 -10.50
N VAL A 199 9.42 1.90 -9.38
CA VAL A 199 10.48 1.02 -8.89
C VAL A 199 10.58 -0.17 -9.85
N ALA A 200 11.76 -0.39 -10.42
CA ALA A 200 12.06 -1.59 -11.20
C ALA A 200 12.63 -2.66 -10.25
N SER A 201 11.90 -3.75 -10.03
CA SER A 201 12.37 -4.90 -9.25
C SER A 201 11.71 -6.20 -9.71
N SER A 202 12.12 -7.32 -9.13
CA SER A 202 11.53 -8.65 -9.38
C SER A 202 10.28 -8.94 -8.54
N TRP A 203 9.86 -8.01 -7.67
CA TRP A 203 8.69 -8.21 -6.82
C TRP A 203 7.40 -8.23 -7.65
N ASP A 204 6.71 -9.36 -7.64
CA ASP A 204 5.51 -9.60 -8.45
C ASP A 204 4.20 -9.38 -7.68
N GLY A 205 4.26 -8.75 -6.49
CA GLY A 205 3.08 -8.61 -5.61
C GLY A 205 2.63 -9.92 -4.97
N LEU A 206 3.43 -10.99 -5.06
CA LEU A 206 3.09 -12.37 -4.70
C LEU A 206 1.96 -12.96 -5.57
N GLU A 207 1.74 -12.39 -6.76
CA GLU A 207 0.61 -12.72 -7.63
C GLU A 207 0.69 -14.10 -8.26
N ARG A 208 1.89 -14.71 -8.31
CA ARG A 208 2.08 -16.11 -8.72
C ARG A 208 1.17 -17.09 -7.96
N LEU A 209 0.81 -16.76 -6.72
CA LEU A 209 -0.12 -17.52 -5.90
C LEU A 209 -1.54 -17.60 -6.48
N LEU A 210 -2.01 -16.54 -7.14
CA LEU A 210 -3.35 -16.48 -7.75
C LEU A 210 -3.41 -17.21 -9.09
N LYS A 211 -2.31 -17.18 -9.86
CA LYS A 211 -2.23 -17.81 -11.19
C LYS A 211 -2.43 -19.33 -11.12
N ILE A 212 -1.90 -19.98 -10.08
CA ILE A 212 -1.98 -21.44 -9.92
C ILE A 212 -3.39 -21.92 -9.53
N ARG A 213 -4.13 -21.17 -8.71
CA ARG A 213 -5.52 -21.53 -8.40
C ARG A 213 -6.44 -21.45 -9.60
N GLY A 214 -6.23 -20.48 -10.50
CA GLY A 214 -6.99 -20.36 -11.75
C GLY A 214 -6.81 -21.58 -12.67
N GLY A 215 -5.61 -22.17 -12.71
CA GLY A 215 -5.32 -23.39 -13.46
C GLY A 215 -5.95 -24.65 -12.86
N LEU A 216 -5.98 -24.78 -11.53
CA LEU A 216 -6.59 -25.93 -10.85
C LEU A 216 -8.13 -25.92 -10.90
N SER A 217 -8.76 -24.75 -11.07
CA SER A 217 -10.22 -24.65 -11.28
C SER A 217 -10.68 -24.96 -12.70
N GLN A 218 -9.77 -25.06 -13.67
CA GLN A 218 -10.09 -25.47 -15.06
C GLN A 218 -9.88 -26.96 -15.31
N LEU A 219 -9.40 -27.70 -14.30
CA LEU A 219 -9.17 -29.15 -14.33
C LEU A 219 -10.19 -29.93 -13.48
N ARG A 220 -11.33 -29.33 -13.15
CA ARG A 220 -12.45 -29.99 -12.46
C ARG A 220 -13.74 -29.77 -13.23
#